data_AF-V3ZUC4-F1
#
_entry.id   AF-V3ZUC4-F1
#
_cell.length_a   1.000
_cell.length_b   1.000
_cell.length_c   1.000
_cell.angle_alpha   90.00
_cell.angle_beta   90.00
_cell.angle_gamma   90.00
#
_symmetry.space_group_name_H-M   'P 1'
#
loop_
_entity.id
_entity.type
_entity.pdbx_description
1 polymer ?
#
loop_
_entity_poly.entity_id
_entity_poly.type
_entity_poly.pdbx_seq_one_letter_code
_entity_poly.pdbx_strand_id
1 'polypeptide(L)'
;MHKFKMYIEFFLFLVMLNKYVMGDITFRRLENEDPDENAIETNPKERYELETIKTEISDLKELMKQQITYLRILLTWHEKLEAENSKWLKRYKSTRRYLRKMNRSHQCKDSKEDPLNVIKLHSHQLSTTYNEHNVFGESRETSDPNAMEQEDHSGAEANDQENATKEEPPVVVSGATLGFYDLEVDLTSGAYIGNQAGISWVSKISKGIQEKCGLQGVVKMEFPPISDGVQGTIMIDMWFDTPSEWVFNIGDSAANDGLSGDGNYQENDSEAEGYNHVFTVYGSDKSQTFDKVLFTANNALQTNLTVLVTNEEISWKSWEIDESSHFKTMNNTSLFALKGQTDSQGAVNYDIYFSMNRVIAGNYRSGSGLCKVAFKWLQAM
;
A
#
# COMPACT_ATOMS: atom_id res chain seq x y z
N MET A 1 16.05 9.94 20.70
CA MET A 1 15.04 10.34 21.70
C MET A 1 15.14 11.79 22.16
N HIS A 2 16.30 12.32 22.57
CA HIS A 2 16.39 13.71 23.10
C HIS A 2 15.97 14.79 22.09
N LYS A 3 16.35 14.66 20.81
CA LYS A 3 15.93 15.59 19.75
C LYS A 3 14.42 15.56 19.50
N PHE A 4 13.80 14.38 19.48
CA PHE A 4 12.36 14.22 19.27
C PHE A 4 11.52 14.82 20.41
N LYS A 5 11.96 14.63 21.67
CA LYS A 5 11.33 15.27 22.84
C LYS A 5 11.40 16.81 22.75
N MET A 6 12.53 17.34 22.30
CA MET A 6 12.71 18.79 22.10
C MET A 6 11.77 19.36 21.02
N TYR A 7 11.53 18.64 19.93
CA TYR A 7 10.57 19.06 18.90
C TYR A 7 9.13 19.05 19.40
N ILE A 8 8.74 18.04 20.20
CA ILE A 8 7.41 17.99 20.81
C ILE A 8 7.23 19.13 21.82
N GLU A 9 8.22 19.39 22.67
CA GLU A 9 8.16 20.48 23.66
C GLU A 9 8.13 21.86 22.98
N PHE A 10 8.90 22.07 21.91
CA PHE A 10 8.88 23.31 21.13
C PHE A 10 7.55 23.52 20.39
N PHE A 11 6.96 22.44 19.85
CA PHE A 11 5.67 22.51 19.18
C PHE A 11 4.52 22.76 20.17
N LEU A 12 4.53 22.10 21.34
CA LEU A 12 3.58 22.37 22.42
C LEU A 12 3.70 23.81 22.94
N PHE A 13 4.92 24.35 23.01
CA PHE A 13 5.16 25.75 23.32
C PHE A 13 4.53 26.69 22.28
N LEU A 14 4.67 26.40 20.98
CA LEU A 14 4.01 27.17 19.91
C LEU A 14 2.48 27.11 20.00
N VAL A 15 1.89 25.94 20.30
CA VAL A 15 0.44 25.80 20.50
C VAL A 15 -0.05 26.58 21.72
N MET A 16 0.73 26.58 22.82
CA MET A 16 0.43 27.38 24.01
C MET A 16 0.57 28.88 23.74
N LEU A 17 1.58 29.29 22.97
CA LEU A 17 1.77 30.68 22.55
C LEU A 17 0.59 31.15 21.69
N ASN A 18 0.11 30.31 20.78
CA ASN A 18 -1.04 30.61 19.94
C ASN A 18 -2.34 30.72 20.76
N LYS A 19 -2.53 29.84 21.76
CA LYS A 19 -3.62 29.97 22.74
C LYS A 19 -3.54 31.24 23.58
N TYR A 20 -2.34 31.69 23.92
CA TYR A 20 -2.13 32.90 24.73
C TYR A 20 -2.34 34.17 23.90
N VAL A 21 -1.81 34.20 22.67
CA VAL A 21 -1.99 35.32 21.72
C VAL A 21 -3.44 35.43 21.26
N MET A 22 -4.13 34.31 21.03
CA MET A 22 -5.57 34.31 20.69
C MET A 22 -6.49 34.44 21.91
N GLY A 23 -5.99 34.15 23.12
CA GLY A 23 -6.75 34.25 24.37
C GLY A 23 -6.88 35.68 24.92
N ASP A 24 -5.94 36.57 24.57
CA ASP A 24 -5.96 37.99 24.96
C ASP A 24 -6.72 38.88 23.96
N ILE A 25 -7.06 38.38 22.77
CA ILE A 25 -8.08 38.99 21.93
C ILE A 25 -9.42 38.58 22.54
N THR A 26 -10.00 39.48 23.32
CA THR A 26 -11.31 39.41 23.98
C THR A 26 -12.44 38.87 23.09
N PHE A 27 -12.52 37.55 22.91
CA PHE A 27 -13.61 36.85 22.22
C PHE A 27 -14.84 36.68 23.13
N ARG A 28 -14.70 36.93 24.44
CA ARG A 28 -15.80 36.87 25.41
C ARG A 28 -16.85 37.98 25.28
N ARG A 29 -16.66 38.95 24.39
CA ARG A 29 -17.62 40.05 24.20
C ARG A 29 -18.56 39.86 23.00
N LEU A 30 -18.35 38.84 22.16
CA LEU A 30 -19.15 38.63 20.94
C LEU A 30 -20.17 37.48 21.03
N GLU A 31 -20.16 36.68 22.11
CA GLU A 31 -21.10 35.54 22.24
C GLU A 31 -22.33 35.81 23.13
N ASN A 32 -22.44 36.99 23.78
CA ASN A 32 -23.51 37.25 24.75
C ASN A 32 -24.31 38.56 24.55
N GLU A 33 -24.10 39.28 23.45
CA GLU A 33 -24.98 40.37 23.07
C GLU A 33 -25.67 39.93 21.77
N ASP A 34 -26.92 39.47 21.85
CA ASP A 34 -27.82 39.40 20.69
C ASP A 34 -27.92 40.84 20.15
N PRO A 35 -27.28 41.16 19.01
CA PRO A 35 -27.42 42.48 18.45
C PRO A 35 -28.86 42.57 17.93
N ASP A 36 -29.62 43.51 18.48
CA ASP A 36 -30.99 43.83 18.06
C ASP A 36 -31.06 43.86 16.53
N GLU A 37 -31.67 42.82 15.94
CA GLU A 37 -31.54 42.41 14.53
C GLU A 37 -32.15 43.44 13.55
N ASN A 38 -32.66 44.56 14.07
CA ASN A 38 -33.51 45.51 13.36
C ASN A 38 -32.88 46.88 13.07
N ALA A 39 -31.60 47.13 13.40
CA ALA A 39 -31.11 48.52 13.47
C ALA A 39 -29.87 48.89 12.64
N ILE A 40 -29.49 48.15 11.59
CA ILE A 40 -28.52 48.66 10.61
C ILE A 40 -28.86 48.15 9.20
N GLU A 41 -29.39 49.02 8.33
CA GLU A 41 -29.35 48.82 6.87
C GLU A 41 -27.88 48.84 6.43
N THR A 42 -27.16 47.74 6.66
CA THR A 42 -25.80 47.58 6.18
C THR A 42 -25.82 47.53 4.66
N ASN A 43 -24.93 48.31 4.05
CA ASN A 43 -24.72 48.30 2.61
C ASN A 43 -24.57 46.83 2.13
N PRO A 44 -25.24 46.40 1.04
CA PRO A 44 -25.14 45.03 0.52
C PRO A 44 -23.70 44.50 0.38
N LYS A 45 -22.75 45.40 0.10
CA LYS A 45 -21.33 45.08 0.05
C LYS A 45 -20.75 44.64 1.40
N GLU A 46 -21.07 45.34 2.48
CA GLU A 46 -20.60 45.02 3.84
C GLU A 46 -21.21 43.70 4.32
N ARG A 47 -22.46 43.41 3.95
CA ARG A 47 -23.10 42.12 4.26
C ARG A 47 -22.39 40.96 3.58
N TYR A 48 -22.00 41.12 2.31
CA TYR A 48 -21.24 40.10 1.57
C TYR A 48 -19.85 39.88 2.17
N GLU A 49 -19.14 40.95 2.53
CA GLU A 49 -17.83 40.86 3.18
C GLU A 49 -17.94 40.16 4.55
N LEU A 50 -18.98 40.45 5.33
CA LEU A 50 -19.22 39.80 6.62
C LEU A 50 -19.51 38.30 6.48
N GLU A 51 -20.34 37.89 5.53
CA GLU A 51 -20.62 36.46 5.29
C GLU A 51 -19.39 35.71 4.77
N THR A 52 -18.54 36.37 3.97
CA THR A 52 -17.25 35.80 3.54
C THR A 52 -16.34 35.56 4.75
N ILE A 53 -16.19 36.55 5.63
CA ILE A 53 -15.38 36.43 6.85
C ILE A 53 -15.92 35.34 7.78
N LYS A 54 -17.24 35.22 7.93
CA LYS A 54 -17.86 34.15 8.74
C LYS A 54 -17.53 32.77 8.19
N THR A 55 -17.56 32.62 6.87
CA THR A 55 -17.22 31.36 6.19
C THR A 55 -15.75 31.02 6.42
N GLU A 56 -14.83 31.96 6.22
CA GLU A 56 -13.40 31.75 6.48
C GLU A 56 -13.10 31.40 7.94
N ILE A 57 -13.77 32.04 8.91
CA ILE A 57 -13.65 31.69 10.33
C ILE A 57 -14.16 30.27 10.60
N SER A 58 -15.24 29.85 9.95
CA SER A 58 -15.77 28.50 10.06
C SER A 58 -14.77 27.45 9.54
N ASP A 59 -14.17 27.70 8.38
CA ASP A 59 -13.18 26.82 7.77
C ASP A 59 -11.92 26.72 8.63
N LEU A 60 -11.44 27.84 9.16
CA LEU A 60 -10.31 27.86 10.11
C LEU A 60 -10.61 27.07 11.38
N LYS A 61 -11.84 27.16 11.92
CA LYS A 61 -12.25 26.37 13.09
C LYS A 61 -12.22 24.87 12.78
N GLU A 62 -12.63 24.46 11.59
CA GLU A 62 -12.61 23.05 11.19
C GLU A 62 -11.17 22.53 11.00
N LEU A 63 -10.30 23.31 10.36
CA LEU A 63 -8.87 23.00 10.26
C LEU A 63 -8.21 22.85 11.65
N MET A 64 -8.55 23.72 12.60
CA MET A 64 -8.04 23.61 13.97
C MET A 64 -8.51 22.32 14.66
N LYS A 65 -9.76 21.89 14.47
CA LYS A 65 -10.25 20.61 15.00
C LYS A 65 -9.50 19.43 14.40
N GLN A 66 -9.26 19.44 13.08
CA GLN A 66 -8.50 18.40 12.40
C GLN A 66 -7.07 18.31 12.96
N GLN A 67 -6.38 19.45 13.14
CA GLN A 67 -5.04 19.48 13.74
C GLN A 67 -5.01 18.92 15.17
N ILE A 68 -6.02 19.25 16.00
CA ILE A 68 -6.16 18.69 17.35
C ILE A 68 -6.32 17.17 17.30
N THR A 69 -7.09 16.64 16.34
CA THR A 69 -7.27 15.20 16.15
C THR A 69 -5.96 14.51 15.78
N TYR A 70 -5.19 15.06 14.82
CA TYR A 70 -3.88 14.53 14.46
C TYR A 70 -2.91 14.51 15.64
N LEU A 71 -2.88 15.57 16.46
CA LEU A 71 -2.04 15.62 17.65
C LEU A 71 -2.40 14.53 18.67
N ARG A 72 -3.69 14.23 18.85
CA ARG A 72 -4.13 13.13 19.74
C ARG A 72 -3.66 11.76 19.24
N ILE A 73 -3.71 11.53 17.92
CA ILE A 73 -3.21 10.29 17.31
C ILE A 73 -1.71 10.16 17.54
N LEU A 74 -0.94 11.22 17.26
CA LEU A 74 0.52 11.23 17.45
C LEU A 74 0.92 10.99 18.91
N LEU A 75 0.20 11.60 19.87
CA LEU A 75 0.42 11.35 21.30
C LEU A 75 0.15 9.90 21.67
N THR A 76 -0.94 9.32 21.16
CA THR A 76 -1.27 7.90 21.40
C THR A 76 -0.18 6.96 20.86
N TRP A 77 0.37 7.27 19.68
CA TRP A 77 1.48 6.51 19.09
C TRP A 77 2.77 6.66 19.89
N HIS A 78 3.05 7.87 20.37
CA HIS A 78 4.20 8.13 21.23
C HIS A 78 4.14 7.30 22.52
N GLU A 79 2.99 7.28 23.20
CA GLU A 79 2.78 6.48 24.41
C GLU A 79 2.98 4.97 24.16
N LYS A 80 2.48 4.44 23.03
CA LYS A 80 2.70 3.05 22.63
C LYS A 80 4.19 2.75 22.42
N LEU A 81 4.90 3.61 21.70
CA LEU A 81 6.34 3.48 21.45
C LEU A 81 7.16 3.54 22.74
N GLU A 82 6.81 4.42 23.69
CA GLU A 82 7.46 4.47 25.00
C GLU A 82 7.21 3.19 25.81
N ALA A 83 6.00 2.66 25.77
CA ALA A 83 5.67 1.40 26.42
C ALA A 83 6.47 0.22 25.84
N GLU A 84 6.63 0.16 24.52
CA GLU A 84 7.45 -0.86 23.85
C GLU A 84 8.93 -0.71 24.14
N ASN A 85 9.47 0.51 24.08
CA ASN A 85 10.85 0.78 24.47
C ASN A 85 11.12 0.37 25.93
N SER A 86 10.17 0.60 26.83
CA SER A 86 10.25 0.13 28.22
C SER A 86 10.31 -1.39 28.32
N LYS A 87 9.49 -2.11 27.54
CA LYS A 87 9.54 -3.59 27.44
C LYS A 87 10.89 -4.07 26.90
N TRP A 88 11.40 -3.44 25.84
CA TRP A 88 12.69 -3.78 25.24
C TRP A 88 13.84 -3.55 26.23
N LEU A 89 13.85 -2.41 26.93
CA LEU A 89 14.86 -2.09 27.93
C LEU A 89 14.83 -3.07 29.12
N LYS A 90 13.64 -3.52 29.54
CA LYS A 90 13.50 -4.58 30.56
C LYS A 90 14.08 -5.91 30.07
N ARG A 91 13.78 -6.33 28.83
CA ARG A 91 14.36 -7.53 28.21
C ARG A 91 15.88 -7.45 28.13
N TYR A 92 16.42 -6.35 27.60
CA TYR A 92 17.86 -6.10 27.52
C TYR A 92 18.56 -6.21 28.88
N LYS A 93 18.01 -5.57 29.92
CA LYS A 93 18.57 -5.65 31.29
C LYS A 93 18.51 -7.08 31.85
N SER A 94 17.44 -7.83 31.57
CA SER A 94 17.31 -9.24 31.97
C SER A 94 18.36 -10.11 31.29
N THR A 95 18.48 -10.02 29.96
CA THR A 95 19.49 -10.73 29.17
C THR A 95 20.91 -10.42 29.65
N ARG A 96 21.21 -9.13 29.90
CA ARG A 96 22.51 -8.72 30.42
C ARG A 96 22.81 -9.30 31.82
N ARG A 97 21.81 -9.39 32.71
CA ARG A 97 21.97 -10.06 34.02
C ARG A 97 22.21 -11.55 33.86
N TYR A 98 21.49 -12.21 32.95
CA TYR A 98 21.66 -13.62 32.65
C TYR A 98 23.08 -13.92 32.13
N LEU A 99 23.56 -13.16 31.14
CA LEU A 99 24.92 -13.31 30.61
C LEU A 99 26.00 -13.09 31.68
N ARG A 100 25.81 -12.13 32.58
CA ARG A 100 26.73 -11.93 33.73
C ARG A 100 26.73 -13.11 34.69
N LYS A 101 25.58 -13.75 34.94
CA LYS A 101 25.51 -14.97 35.77
C LYS A 101 26.24 -16.13 35.11
N MET A 102 26.03 -16.35 33.81
CA MET A 102 26.75 -17.39 33.06
C MET A 102 28.27 -17.17 33.11
N ASN A 103 28.73 -15.95 32.84
CA ASN A 103 30.16 -15.64 32.87
C ASN A 103 30.80 -15.90 34.25
N ARG A 104 30.10 -15.55 35.35
CA ARG A 104 30.55 -15.88 36.70
C ARG A 104 30.59 -17.38 36.97
N SER A 105 29.61 -18.13 36.48
CA SER A 105 29.57 -19.59 36.64
C SER A 105 30.68 -20.32 35.89
N HIS A 106 31.16 -19.75 34.78
CA HIS A 106 32.32 -20.27 34.05
C HIS A 106 33.65 -19.91 34.72
N GLN A 107 33.77 -18.72 35.32
CA GLN A 107 34.98 -18.35 36.08
C GLN A 107 35.17 -19.17 37.38
N CYS A 108 34.12 -19.80 37.92
CA CYS A 108 34.23 -20.66 39.10
C CYS A 108 34.51 -22.14 38.79
N LYS A 109 34.63 -22.52 37.51
CA LYS A 109 35.05 -23.86 37.12
C LYS A 109 36.38 -23.74 36.41
N ASP A 110 37.43 -24.34 36.98
CA ASP A 110 38.74 -24.52 36.33
C ASP A 110 38.64 -25.49 35.13
N SER A 111 37.76 -25.20 34.17
CA SER A 111 37.71 -25.94 32.91
C SER A 111 38.77 -25.36 31.97
N LYS A 112 39.81 -26.16 31.71
CA LYS A 112 40.95 -25.86 30.83
C LYS A 112 40.60 -25.68 29.34
N GLU A 113 39.33 -25.51 28.98
CA GLU A 113 38.91 -25.34 27.60
C GLU A 113 38.48 -23.89 27.35
N ASP A 114 39.21 -23.22 26.46
CA ASP A 114 38.98 -21.84 26.06
C ASP A 114 37.68 -21.73 25.23
N PRO A 115 36.63 -21.07 25.75
CA PRO A 115 35.34 -20.95 25.06
C PRO A 115 35.44 -20.17 23.73
N LEU A 116 36.53 -19.44 23.46
CA LEU A 116 36.76 -18.81 22.16
C LEU A 116 37.07 -19.78 21.02
N ASN A 117 37.51 -21.02 21.32
CA ASN A 117 37.77 -22.02 20.28
C ASN A 117 36.49 -22.59 19.66
N VAL A 118 35.36 -22.58 20.38
CA VAL A 118 34.08 -23.09 19.85
C VAL A 118 33.49 -22.14 18.80
N ILE A 119 33.67 -20.83 18.96
CA ILE A 119 33.17 -19.82 18.01
C ILE A 119 34.01 -19.82 16.72
N LYS A 120 35.33 -20.06 16.82
CA LYS A 120 36.22 -20.15 15.64
C LYS A 120 35.96 -21.39 14.78
N LEU A 121 35.53 -22.51 15.38
CA LEU A 121 35.21 -23.70 14.61
C LEU A 121 33.94 -23.52 13.75
N HIS A 122 32.94 -22.80 14.26
CA HIS A 122 31.69 -22.58 13.51
C HIS A 122 31.82 -21.58 12.36
N SER A 123 32.71 -20.58 12.44
CA SER A 123 32.94 -19.65 11.32
C SER A 123 33.64 -20.33 10.13
N HIS A 124 34.41 -21.40 10.36
CA HIS A 124 35.14 -22.10 9.30
C HIS A 124 34.23 -23.04 8.49
N GLN A 125 33.17 -23.59 9.10
CA GLN A 125 32.19 -24.46 8.41
C GLN A 125 31.22 -23.69 7.49
N LEU A 126 30.93 -22.42 7.79
CA LEU A 126 30.06 -21.57 6.97
C LEU A 126 30.78 -21.03 5.71
N SER A 127 32.11 -21.00 5.71
CA SER A 127 32.89 -20.54 4.55
C SER A 127 33.08 -21.62 3.47
N THR A 128 32.98 -22.91 3.81
CA THR A 128 33.21 -24.00 2.85
C THR A 128 31.96 -24.36 2.05
N THR A 129 30.76 -24.01 2.53
CA THR A 129 29.50 -24.27 1.83
C THR A 129 29.21 -23.29 0.69
N TYR A 130 29.96 -22.18 0.59
CA TYR A 130 29.71 -21.13 -0.41
C TYR A 130 30.52 -21.28 -1.71
N ASN A 131 31.46 -22.23 -1.80
CA ASN A 131 32.39 -22.35 -2.94
C ASN A 131 32.10 -23.52 -3.90
N GLU A 132 31.08 -24.34 -3.67
CA GLU A 132 30.80 -25.53 -4.51
C GLU A 132 29.78 -25.29 -5.65
N HIS A 133 29.29 -24.06 -5.86
CA HIS A 133 28.26 -23.78 -6.87
C HIS A 133 28.68 -22.98 -8.11
N ASN A 134 29.97 -22.76 -8.37
CA ASN A 134 30.45 -22.05 -9.57
C ASN A 134 31.44 -22.88 -10.41
N VAL A 135 30.99 -23.99 -11.00
CA VAL A 135 31.68 -24.63 -12.14
C VAL A 135 30.67 -25.34 -13.03
N PHE A 136 30.22 -24.69 -14.12
CA PHE A 136 29.67 -25.24 -15.38
C PHE A 136 29.17 -24.01 -16.19
N GLY A 137 29.48 -23.75 -17.46
CA GLY A 137 30.32 -24.38 -18.47
C GLY A 137 30.18 -23.54 -19.75
N GLU A 138 31.29 -23.19 -20.40
CA GLU A 138 31.31 -22.58 -21.74
C GLU A 138 31.22 -23.66 -22.82
N SER A 139 30.37 -23.47 -23.83
CA SER A 139 30.65 -23.97 -25.19
C SER A 139 29.78 -23.32 -26.29
N ARG A 140 30.49 -22.57 -27.14
CA ARG A 140 30.52 -22.56 -28.62
C ARG A 140 29.28 -22.22 -29.47
N GLU A 141 29.45 -21.12 -30.21
CA GLU A 141 28.83 -20.77 -31.48
C GLU A 141 29.23 -21.70 -32.64
N THR A 142 28.27 -22.01 -33.53
CA THR A 142 28.48 -22.07 -34.99
C THR A 142 27.18 -21.72 -35.73
N SER A 143 27.35 -20.99 -36.83
CA SER A 143 26.39 -20.34 -37.73
C SER A 143 25.82 -21.23 -38.86
N ASP A 144 24.50 -21.09 -39.12
CA ASP A 144 23.74 -20.88 -40.40
C ASP A 144 23.99 -21.70 -41.69
N PRO A 145 23.10 -21.71 -42.73
CA PRO A 145 21.63 -21.62 -42.84
C PRO A 145 20.99 -22.65 -43.85
N ASN A 146 19.65 -22.61 -43.98
CA ASN A 146 18.79 -23.06 -45.09
C ASN A 146 18.64 -24.57 -45.44
N ALA A 147 17.42 -25.10 -45.24
CA ALA A 147 16.71 -25.88 -46.27
C ALA A 147 15.20 -25.91 -45.98
N MET A 148 14.45 -25.58 -47.03
CA MET A 148 13.01 -25.58 -47.18
C MET A 148 12.58 -26.97 -47.64
N GLU A 149 11.57 -27.60 -47.03
CA GLU A 149 10.66 -28.51 -47.72
C GLU A 149 9.39 -28.79 -46.90
N GLN A 150 8.26 -28.69 -47.61
CA GLN A 150 6.93 -29.10 -47.20
C GLN A 150 6.84 -30.63 -47.20
N GLU A 151 6.04 -31.22 -46.29
CA GLU A 151 5.02 -32.22 -46.68
C GLU A 151 4.05 -32.54 -45.53
N ASP A 152 2.78 -32.69 -45.94
CA ASP A 152 1.65 -33.22 -45.18
C ASP A 152 1.85 -34.69 -44.79
N HIS A 153 1.40 -35.09 -43.60
CA HIS A 153 0.31 -36.07 -43.42
C HIS A 153 0.15 -36.56 -41.96
N SER A 154 -1.10 -36.44 -41.49
CA SER A 154 -1.89 -37.36 -40.66
C SER A 154 -1.21 -38.27 -39.61
N GLY A 155 -1.68 -38.08 -38.37
CA GLY A 155 -2.29 -39.16 -37.58
C GLY A 155 -1.37 -39.99 -36.67
N ALA A 156 -1.54 -39.85 -35.36
CA ALA A 156 -1.89 -40.94 -34.44
C ALA A 156 -1.88 -40.45 -32.99
N GLU A 157 -2.88 -40.94 -32.24
CA GLU A 157 -3.08 -40.77 -30.82
C GLU A 157 -1.88 -41.30 -30.01
N ALA A 158 -1.46 -40.52 -29.01
CA ALA A 158 -0.63 -41.01 -27.91
C ALA A 158 -1.22 -40.52 -26.59
N ASN A 159 -1.60 -41.50 -25.76
CA ASN A 159 -2.03 -41.34 -24.38
C ASN A 159 -0.87 -40.82 -23.53
N ASP A 160 -0.97 -39.58 -23.07
CA ASP A 160 -0.19 -39.09 -21.93
C ASP A 160 -1.10 -39.06 -20.69
N GLN A 161 -0.96 -40.09 -19.86
CA GLN A 161 -1.42 -40.06 -18.48
C GLN A 161 -0.51 -39.11 -17.69
N GLU A 162 -0.95 -37.85 -17.64
CA GLU A 162 -0.34 -36.83 -16.81
C GLU A 162 -0.59 -37.18 -15.33
N ASN A 163 0.51 -37.50 -14.64
CA ASN A 163 0.54 -37.74 -13.20
C ASN A 163 0.25 -36.41 -12.48
N ALA A 164 -1.03 -36.09 -12.31
CA ALA A 164 -1.49 -34.99 -11.49
C ALA A 164 -1.12 -35.28 -10.03
N THR A 165 0.05 -34.78 -9.62
CA THR A 165 0.42 -34.67 -8.22
C THR A 165 -0.62 -33.75 -7.57
N LYS A 166 -1.37 -34.31 -6.60
CA LYS A 166 -2.30 -33.55 -5.76
C LYS A 166 -1.50 -32.49 -5.02
N GLU A 167 -1.44 -31.29 -5.57
CA GLU A 167 -0.94 -30.13 -4.84
C GLU A 167 -1.88 -29.86 -3.67
N GLU A 168 -1.33 -29.83 -2.46
CA GLU A 168 -2.08 -29.49 -1.27
C GLU A 168 -2.65 -28.07 -1.43
N PRO A 169 -3.93 -27.85 -1.11
CA PRO A 169 -4.53 -26.54 -1.24
C PRO A 169 -3.79 -25.51 -0.37
N PRO A 170 -3.72 -24.24 -0.78
CA PRO A 170 -3.05 -23.19 -0.03
C PRO A 170 -3.60 -23.13 1.41
N VAL A 171 -2.68 -23.06 2.37
CA VAL A 171 -2.98 -23.10 3.80
C VAL A 171 -3.74 -21.84 4.21
N VAL A 172 -5.05 -21.98 4.42
CA VAL A 172 -5.88 -20.93 5.02
C VAL A 172 -5.59 -20.92 6.52
N VAL A 173 -4.85 -19.92 6.99
CA VAL A 173 -4.62 -19.72 8.44
C VAL A 173 -5.83 -18.99 9.03
N SER A 174 -6.96 -19.68 9.19
CA SER A 174 -8.13 -19.11 9.87
C SER A 174 -7.93 -19.19 11.39
N GLY A 175 -7.48 -18.11 12.03
CA GLY A 175 -7.44 -18.08 13.50
C GLY A 175 -6.66 -16.98 14.21
N ALA A 176 -6.06 -16.00 13.52
CA ALA A 176 -5.23 -14.99 14.19
C ALA A 176 -5.99 -13.67 14.43
N THR A 177 -5.74 -13.09 15.60
CA THR A 177 -6.01 -11.68 15.97
C THR A 177 -6.03 -10.75 14.77
N LEU A 178 -7.11 -9.97 14.60
CA LEU A 178 -7.26 -8.91 13.59
C LEU A 178 -5.93 -8.14 13.45
N GLY A 179 -5.24 -8.42 12.36
CA GLY A 179 -4.04 -7.68 11.98
C GLY A 179 -4.39 -6.21 11.76
N PHE A 180 -3.37 -5.38 11.59
CA PHE A 180 -3.61 -3.99 11.19
C PHE A 180 -4.39 -3.92 9.87
N TYR A 181 -4.11 -4.83 8.94
CA TYR A 181 -4.74 -4.95 7.64
C TYR A 181 -5.99 -5.83 7.66
N ASP A 182 -6.87 -5.56 6.70
CA ASP A 182 -8.13 -6.26 6.51
C ASP A 182 -7.95 -7.52 5.66
N LEU A 183 -6.97 -7.49 4.75
CA LEU A 183 -6.45 -8.62 3.99
C LEU A 183 -4.93 -8.44 3.76
N GLU A 184 -4.15 -9.48 4.01
CA GLU A 184 -2.74 -9.59 3.63
C GLU A 184 -2.54 -10.82 2.76
N VAL A 185 -1.77 -10.68 1.68
CA VAL A 185 -1.48 -11.74 0.73
C VAL A 185 0.03 -11.81 0.51
N ASP A 186 0.60 -12.99 0.70
CA ASP A 186 1.99 -13.32 0.39
C ASP A 186 2.05 -14.13 -0.91
N LEU A 187 2.56 -13.51 -1.97
CA LEU A 187 2.64 -14.08 -3.32
C LEU A 187 3.91 -14.92 -3.52
N THR A 188 4.75 -15.07 -2.50
CA THR A 188 5.85 -16.05 -2.51
C THR A 188 5.38 -17.44 -2.08
N SER A 189 4.45 -17.49 -1.14
CA SER A 189 3.92 -18.74 -0.57
C SER A 189 2.49 -19.06 -1.01
N GLY A 190 1.75 -18.04 -1.49
CA GLY A 190 0.32 -18.12 -1.77
C GLY A 190 -0.55 -18.04 -0.52
N ALA A 191 0.06 -17.81 0.65
CA ALA A 191 -0.66 -17.65 1.90
C ALA A 191 -1.37 -16.29 1.96
N TYR A 192 -2.52 -16.24 2.62
CA TYR A 192 -3.21 -15.00 2.92
C TYR A 192 -3.90 -15.06 4.28
N ILE A 193 -4.06 -13.90 4.90
CA ILE A 193 -4.67 -13.73 6.22
C ILE A 193 -5.63 -12.54 6.15
N GLY A 194 -6.80 -12.68 6.76
CA GLY A 194 -7.83 -11.64 6.74
C GLY A 194 -9.07 -12.10 5.96
N ASN A 195 -10.20 -11.54 6.35
CA ASN A 195 -11.50 -11.78 5.73
C ASN A 195 -12.45 -10.67 6.19
N GLN A 196 -12.36 -9.51 5.55
CA GLN A 196 -13.24 -8.39 5.84
C GLN A 196 -14.40 -8.33 4.85
N ALA A 197 -15.55 -7.87 5.33
CA ALA A 197 -16.67 -7.51 4.47
C ALA A 197 -16.20 -6.53 3.37
N GLY A 198 -16.77 -6.65 2.18
CA GLY A 198 -16.42 -5.81 1.04
C GLY A 198 -15.07 -6.11 0.39
N ILE A 199 -14.30 -7.12 0.81
CA ILE A 199 -13.14 -7.62 0.05
C ILE A 199 -13.38 -9.09 -0.32
N SER A 200 -13.39 -9.40 -1.61
CA SER A 200 -13.66 -10.75 -2.12
C SER A 200 -12.69 -11.15 -3.23
N TRP A 201 -12.49 -12.46 -3.42
CA TRP A 201 -11.65 -12.97 -4.51
C TRP A 201 -12.48 -13.10 -5.79
N VAL A 202 -12.02 -12.47 -6.86
CA VAL A 202 -12.51 -12.72 -8.23
C VAL A 202 -11.77 -13.93 -8.81
N SER A 203 -10.44 -13.95 -8.63
CA SER A 203 -9.59 -15.09 -8.96
C SER A 203 -8.69 -15.37 -7.77
N LYS A 204 -8.82 -16.56 -7.18
CA LYS A 204 -7.94 -17.00 -6.08
C LYS A 204 -6.49 -17.08 -6.55
N ILE A 205 -5.58 -17.11 -5.57
CA ILE A 205 -4.16 -17.27 -5.84
C ILE A 205 -3.88 -18.54 -6.65
N SER A 206 -3.22 -18.37 -7.79
CA SER A 206 -2.80 -19.44 -8.69
C SER A 206 -1.38 -19.20 -9.18
N LYS A 207 -0.77 -20.23 -9.78
CA LYS A 207 0.52 -20.09 -10.44
C LYS A 207 0.41 -19.16 -11.64
N GLY A 208 1.31 -18.20 -11.75
CA GLY A 208 1.56 -17.41 -12.95
C GLY A 208 2.89 -17.82 -13.59
N ILE A 209 3.77 -16.84 -13.82
CA ILE A 209 5.13 -17.08 -14.32
C ILE A 209 5.93 -17.87 -13.27
N GLN A 210 6.76 -18.83 -13.69
CA GLN A 210 7.61 -19.64 -12.81
C GLN A 210 8.82 -18.87 -12.28
N GLU A 211 8.55 -17.75 -11.62
CA GLU A 211 9.54 -16.88 -11.00
C GLU A 211 9.19 -16.64 -9.54
N LYS A 212 10.17 -16.14 -8.78
CA LYS A 212 9.91 -15.65 -7.42
C LYS A 212 8.86 -14.54 -7.50
N CYS A 213 7.85 -14.59 -6.65
CA CYS A 213 6.75 -13.62 -6.67
C CYS A 213 5.98 -13.62 -8.01
N GLY A 214 5.87 -14.78 -8.67
CA GLY A 214 5.08 -14.98 -9.89
C GLY A 214 3.67 -15.50 -9.67
N LEU A 215 3.21 -15.64 -8.41
CA LEU A 215 1.81 -16.02 -8.14
C LEU A 215 0.87 -14.89 -8.54
N GLN A 216 -0.31 -15.28 -9.00
CA GLN A 216 -1.32 -14.37 -9.53
C GLN A 216 -2.63 -14.48 -8.77
N GLY A 217 -3.38 -13.37 -8.73
CA GLY A 217 -4.72 -13.33 -8.14
C GLY A 217 -5.42 -12.03 -8.48
N VAL A 218 -6.73 -12.00 -8.24
CA VAL A 218 -7.54 -10.79 -8.40
C VAL A 218 -8.52 -10.69 -7.24
N VAL A 219 -8.49 -9.56 -6.55
CA VAL A 219 -9.47 -9.21 -5.51
C VAL A 219 -10.36 -8.07 -5.98
N LYS A 220 -11.61 -8.09 -5.51
CA LYS A 220 -12.60 -7.05 -5.67
C LYS A 220 -12.85 -6.40 -4.32
N MET A 221 -12.89 -5.08 -4.29
CA MET A 221 -13.19 -4.25 -3.13
C MET A 221 -14.45 -3.45 -3.41
N GLU A 222 -15.52 -3.73 -2.67
CA GLU A 222 -16.82 -3.07 -2.83
C GLU A 222 -16.84 -1.82 -1.95
N PHE A 223 -16.87 -0.63 -2.56
CA PHE A 223 -17.01 0.59 -1.77
C PHE A 223 -18.44 0.67 -1.26
N PRO A 224 -18.64 0.98 0.03
CA PRO A 224 -19.97 1.22 0.55
C PRO A 224 -20.60 2.40 -0.21
N PRO A 225 -21.90 2.34 -0.52
CA PRO A 225 -22.63 3.53 -0.96
C PRO A 225 -22.42 4.64 0.06
N ILE A 226 -22.31 5.88 -0.40
CA ILE A 226 -22.10 7.03 0.51
C ILE A 226 -23.25 7.08 1.51
N SER A 227 -22.94 6.74 2.75
CA SER A 227 -23.78 6.99 3.90
C SER A 227 -23.15 8.15 4.68
N ASP A 228 -23.96 9.14 5.04
CA ASP A 228 -23.56 10.28 5.86
C ASP A 228 -22.43 11.18 5.31
N GLY A 229 -22.21 11.16 3.98
CA GLY A 229 -21.29 12.08 3.30
C GLY A 229 -19.81 11.72 3.41
N VAL A 230 -19.49 10.55 3.96
CA VAL A 230 -18.11 10.07 4.13
C VAL A 230 -17.82 9.03 3.04
N GLN A 231 -16.88 9.34 2.13
CA GLN A 231 -16.45 8.42 1.08
C GLN A 231 -15.35 7.51 1.61
N GLY A 232 -15.50 6.20 1.40
CA GLY A 232 -14.46 5.23 1.76
C GLY A 232 -13.11 5.53 1.08
N THR A 233 -12.03 5.17 1.75
CA THR A 233 -10.68 5.15 1.16
C THR A 233 -10.07 3.79 1.46
N ILE A 234 -9.57 3.13 0.42
CA ILE A 234 -8.75 1.92 0.56
C ILE A 234 -7.27 2.30 0.49
N MET A 235 -6.50 1.81 1.45
CA MET A 235 -5.04 1.81 1.42
C MET A 235 -4.54 0.45 0.96
N ILE A 236 -3.59 0.48 0.04
CA ILE A 236 -2.98 -0.70 -0.57
C ILE A 236 -1.47 -0.56 -0.41
N ASP A 237 -0.89 -1.40 0.44
CA ASP A 237 0.56 -1.49 0.63
C ASP A 237 1.10 -2.66 -0.18
N MET A 238 2.10 -2.38 -1.02
CA MET A 238 2.72 -3.35 -1.92
C MET A 238 4.21 -3.45 -1.65
N TRP A 239 4.75 -4.67 -1.70
CA TRP A 239 6.17 -4.95 -1.58
C TRP A 239 6.66 -5.75 -2.77
N PHE A 240 7.82 -5.34 -3.27
CA PHE A 240 8.34 -5.80 -4.54
C PHE A 240 9.70 -6.49 -4.42
N ASP A 241 9.98 -7.39 -5.36
CA ASP A 241 11.31 -7.94 -5.63
C ASP A 241 11.46 -8.18 -7.13
N THR A 242 12.38 -7.46 -7.77
CA THR A 242 12.64 -7.51 -9.22
C THR A 242 11.36 -7.43 -10.07
N PRO A 243 10.58 -6.33 -9.99
CA PRO A 243 9.41 -6.10 -10.84
C PRO A 243 9.69 -6.30 -12.34
N SER A 244 8.85 -7.11 -12.99
CA SER A 244 8.96 -7.43 -14.41
C SER A 244 7.57 -7.51 -15.04
N GLU A 245 7.42 -6.87 -16.21
CA GLU A 245 6.17 -6.80 -16.98
C GLU A 245 4.98 -6.37 -16.11
N TRP A 246 3.85 -7.08 -16.13
CA TRP A 246 2.62 -6.70 -15.43
C TRP A 246 2.66 -7.06 -13.94
N VAL A 247 3.05 -6.12 -13.09
CA VAL A 247 3.29 -6.34 -11.65
C VAL A 247 2.01 -6.21 -10.84
N PHE A 248 1.20 -5.20 -11.13
CA PHE A 248 -0.15 -5.03 -10.58
C PHE A 248 -0.98 -4.15 -11.51
N ASN A 249 -2.29 -4.24 -11.38
CA ASN A 249 -3.23 -3.35 -12.04
C ASN A 249 -4.44 -3.12 -11.12
N ILE A 250 -4.73 -1.84 -10.88
CA ILE A 250 -5.84 -1.34 -10.07
C ILE A 250 -6.79 -0.70 -11.07
N GLY A 251 -8.05 -1.12 -11.06
CA GLY A 251 -9.05 -0.61 -11.99
C GLY A 251 -10.40 -0.55 -11.33
N ASP A 252 -11.28 0.34 -11.77
CA ASP A 252 -12.69 0.26 -11.40
C ASP A 252 -13.48 -0.72 -12.28
N SER A 253 -13.04 -1.05 -13.51
CA SER A 253 -13.70 -2.03 -14.37
C SER A 253 -13.16 -3.47 -14.18
N ALA A 254 -14.06 -4.45 -14.17
CA ALA A 254 -13.68 -5.87 -14.16
C ALA A 254 -13.02 -6.32 -15.47
N ALA A 255 -13.14 -5.53 -16.53
CA ALA A 255 -12.58 -5.79 -17.85
C ALA A 255 -11.29 -5.02 -18.11
N ASN A 256 -10.79 -4.26 -17.14
CA ASN A 256 -9.54 -3.52 -17.27
C ASN A 256 -8.38 -4.46 -17.65
N ASP A 257 -7.71 -4.14 -18.75
CA ASP A 257 -6.64 -4.95 -19.33
C ASP A 257 -5.30 -4.23 -19.42
N GLY A 258 -5.17 -3.04 -18.83
CA GLY A 258 -3.97 -2.23 -18.81
C GLY A 258 -3.81 -1.33 -20.03
N LEU A 259 -3.00 -0.28 -19.88
CA LEU A 259 -2.86 0.82 -20.84
C LEU A 259 -4.17 1.58 -21.11
N SER A 260 -5.05 1.71 -20.10
CA SER A 260 -6.37 2.33 -20.20
C SER A 260 -7.35 1.59 -21.12
N GLY A 261 -7.22 0.27 -21.19
CA GLY A 261 -8.07 -0.59 -21.99
C GLY A 261 -9.05 -1.37 -21.12
N ASP A 262 -10.26 -1.56 -21.64
CA ASP A 262 -11.31 -2.35 -20.97
C ASP A 262 -12.22 -3.14 -21.94
N GLY A 263 -11.97 -3.04 -23.25
CA GLY A 263 -12.80 -3.67 -24.28
C GLY A 263 -14.15 -3.00 -24.56
N ASN A 264 -14.36 -1.73 -24.17
CA ASN A 264 -15.64 -1.00 -24.20
C ASN A 264 -16.68 -1.58 -23.23
N TYR A 265 -16.23 -2.06 -22.07
CA TYR A 265 -17.10 -2.63 -21.07
C TYR A 265 -17.80 -1.52 -20.26
N GLN A 266 -17.08 -0.47 -19.91
CA GLN A 266 -17.50 0.68 -19.11
C GLN A 266 -16.77 1.96 -19.53
N GLU A 267 -17.45 3.10 -19.42
CA GLU A 267 -16.84 4.41 -19.70
C GLU A 267 -16.04 4.92 -18.47
N ASN A 268 -16.39 4.40 -17.30
CA ASN A 268 -15.61 4.57 -16.07
C ASN A 268 -14.72 3.33 -15.91
N ASP A 269 -13.55 3.41 -16.53
CA ASP A 269 -12.52 2.36 -16.65
C ASP A 269 -11.12 2.87 -16.27
N SER A 270 -11.03 3.74 -15.26
CA SER A 270 -9.74 4.31 -14.82
C SER A 270 -8.82 3.23 -14.28
N GLU A 271 -7.52 3.35 -14.60
CA GLU A 271 -6.51 2.37 -14.18
C GLU A 271 -5.32 3.03 -13.48
N ALA A 272 -4.74 2.33 -12.52
CA ALA A 272 -3.39 2.58 -12.03
C ALA A 272 -2.61 1.27 -12.08
N GLU A 273 -1.47 1.25 -12.76
CA GLU A 273 -0.74 0.02 -13.05
C GLU A 273 0.74 0.12 -12.72
N GLY A 274 1.30 -1.04 -12.42
CA GLY A 274 2.73 -1.24 -12.32
C GLY A 274 3.23 -2.08 -13.48
N TYR A 275 4.04 -1.48 -14.35
CA TYR A 275 4.70 -2.17 -15.46
C TYR A 275 6.22 -2.05 -15.37
N ASN A 276 6.93 -3.18 -15.24
CA ASN A 276 8.34 -3.21 -14.84
C ASN A 276 8.55 -2.37 -13.57
N HIS A 277 9.40 -1.34 -13.62
CA HIS A 277 9.64 -0.42 -12.51
C HIS A 277 8.81 0.88 -12.59
N VAL A 278 7.84 0.95 -13.50
CA VAL A 278 7.07 2.17 -13.77
C VAL A 278 5.69 2.08 -13.13
N PHE A 279 5.29 3.16 -12.44
CA PHE A 279 3.92 3.35 -11.99
C PHE A 279 3.22 4.35 -12.89
N THR A 280 2.09 3.98 -13.47
CA THR A 280 1.31 4.84 -14.38
C THR A 280 -0.14 4.91 -13.93
N VAL A 281 -0.75 6.10 -14.07
CA VAL A 281 -2.17 6.32 -13.81
C VAL A 281 -2.83 6.80 -15.09
N TYR A 282 -3.91 6.13 -15.45
CA TYR A 282 -4.76 6.39 -16.60
C TYR A 282 -6.14 6.86 -16.11
N GLY A 283 -6.64 7.92 -16.73
CA GLY A 283 -8.04 8.30 -16.61
C GLY A 283 -8.93 7.38 -17.45
N SER A 284 -10.22 7.44 -17.20
CA SER A 284 -11.23 6.69 -17.95
C SER A 284 -11.44 7.24 -19.38
N ASP A 285 -12.37 6.66 -20.13
CA ASP A 285 -12.90 7.20 -21.41
C ASP A 285 -13.36 8.67 -21.34
N LYS A 286 -13.64 9.18 -20.13
CA LYS A 286 -14.00 10.59 -19.88
C LYS A 286 -12.80 11.53 -19.83
N SER A 287 -11.58 10.99 -19.85
CA SER A 287 -10.37 11.80 -19.83
C SER A 287 -10.27 12.67 -21.07
N GLN A 288 -9.82 13.92 -20.89
CA GLN A 288 -9.57 14.84 -21.99
C GLN A 288 -8.18 14.66 -22.61
N THR A 289 -7.33 13.82 -22.01
CA THR A 289 -6.01 13.49 -22.56
C THR A 289 -6.15 12.41 -23.63
N PHE A 290 -5.47 12.60 -24.77
CA PHE A 290 -5.60 11.72 -25.93
C PHE A 290 -5.17 10.28 -25.65
N ASP A 291 -4.14 10.10 -24.85
CA ASP A 291 -3.61 8.80 -24.41
C ASP A 291 -4.17 8.36 -23.06
N LYS A 292 -5.08 9.15 -22.48
CA LYS A 292 -5.64 8.99 -21.14
C LYS A 292 -4.60 8.94 -20.00
N VAL A 293 -3.30 9.08 -20.28
CA VAL A 293 -2.25 9.09 -19.26
C VAL A 293 -2.38 10.37 -18.45
N LEU A 294 -2.55 10.22 -17.14
CA LEU A 294 -2.61 11.33 -16.20
C LEU A 294 -1.28 11.51 -15.47
N PHE A 295 -0.59 10.39 -15.18
CA PHE A 295 0.66 10.42 -14.43
C PHE A 295 1.56 9.23 -14.78
N THR A 296 2.88 9.45 -14.73
CA THR A 296 3.89 8.39 -14.82
C THR A 296 5.04 8.68 -13.87
N ALA A 297 5.45 7.67 -13.10
CA ALA A 297 6.66 7.70 -12.28
C ALA A 297 7.57 6.52 -12.64
N ASN A 298 8.71 6.84 -13.23
CA ASN A 298 9.77 5.87 -13.46
C ASN A 298 10.41 5.45 -12.13
N ASN A 299 10.82 4.19 -12.07
CA ASN A 299 11.45 3.55 -10.92
C ASN A 299 10.59 3.51 -9.65
N ALA A 300 9.30 3.82 -9.70
CA ALA A 300 8.43 3.86 -8.51
C ALA A 300 8.36 2.52 -7.76
N LEU A 301 8.54 1.40 -8.48
CA LEU A 301 8.44 0.03 -7.94
C LEU A 301 9.86 -0.50 -7.65
N GLN A 302 10.46 -0.03 -6.56
CA GLN A 302 11.75 -0.56 -6.07
C GLN A 302 11.51 -1.60 -4.99
N THR A 303 11.25 -1.13 -3.76
CA THR A 303 10.99 -2.00 -2.61
C THR A 303 9.52 -2.02 -2.20
N ASN A 304 8.88 -0.86 -2.16
CA ASN A 304 7.48 -0.75 -1.76
C ASN A 304 6.76 0.46 -2.38
N LEU A 305 5.44 0.35 -2.44
CA LEU A 305 4.54 1.41 -2.88
C LEU A 305 3.28 1.34 -2.01
N THR A 306 2.90 2.47 -1.43
CA THR A 306 1.60 2.63 -0.79
C THR A 306 0.71 3.44 -1.71
N VAL A 307 -0.50 2.97 -1.99
CA VAL A 307 -1.52 3.68 -2.78
C VAL A 307 -2.78 3.85 -1.93
N LEU A 308 -3.36 5.04 -1.97
CA LEU A 308 -4.69 5.34 -1.44
C LEU A 308 -5.61 5.60 -2.62
N VAL A 309 -6.73 4.88 -2.67
CA VAL A 309 -7.75 5.07 -3.70
C VAL A 309 -9.05 5.52 -3.05
N THR A 310 -9.62 6.60 -3.57
CA THR A 310 -10.97 7.07 -3.27
C THR A 310 -11.59 7.64 -4.54
N ASN A 311 -12.82 8.14 -4.44
CA ASN A 311 -13.56 8.63 -5.58
C ASN A 311 -12.83 9.79 -6.26
N GLU A 312 -12.55 9.66 -7.56
CA GLU A 312 -11.90 10.70 -8.40
C GLU A 312 -10.52 11.15 -7.87
N GLU A 313 -9.89 10.37 -6.99
CA GLU A 313 -8.61 10.71 -6.38
C GLU A 313 -7.76 9.45 -6.13
N ILE A 314 -6.47 9.59 -6.44
CA ILE A 314 -5.44 8.62 -6.08
C ILE A 314 -4.29 9.36 -5.41
N SER A 315 -3.82 8.78 -4.30
CA SER A 315 -2.59 9.23 -3.65
C SER A 315 -1.59 8.09 -3.58
N TRP A 316 -0.29 8.37 -3.72
CA TRP A 316 0.74 7.34 -3.64
C TRP A 316 2.02 7.82 -2.95
N LYS A 317 2.79 6.85 -2.46
CA LYS A 317 4.09 7.07 -1.85
C LYS A 317 5.02 5.88 -2.11
N SER A 318 6.19 6.17 -2.69
CA SER A 318 7.31 5.22 -2.80
C SER A 318 8.36 5.59 -1.75
N TRP A 319 8.67 4.68 -0.82
CA TRP A 319 9.46 5.04 0.37
C TRP A 319 10.96 5.21 0.11
N GLU A 320 11.48 4.72 -1.02
CA GLU A 320 12.90 4.86 -1.37
C GLU A 320 13.19 6.09 -2.24
N ILE A 321 12.23 6.51 -3.07
CA ILE A 321 12.42 7.66 -3.97
C ILE A 321 11.97 8.96 -3.30
N ASP A 322 10.93 8.90 -2.48
CA ASP A 322 10.34 10.09 -1.87
C ASP A 322 10.85 10.27 -0.44
N GLU A 323 11.87 11.12 -0.28
CA GLU A 323 12.34 11.55 1.03
C GLU A 323 11.28 12.33 1.81
N SER A 324 10.22 12.81 1.14
CA SER A 324 9.14 13.52 1.82
C SER A 324 8.28 12.55 2.64
N SER A 325 7.81 13.01 3.79
CA SER A 325 6.88 12.22 4.60
C SER A 325 5.48 12.11 3.98
N HIS A 326 5.21 12.83 2.88
CA HIS A 326 3.87 13.07 2.38
C HIS A 326 3.52 12.16 1.19
N PHE A 327 2.22 11.95 1.01
CA PHE A 327 1.71 11.35 -0.21
C PHE A 327 1.71 12.38 -1.32
N LYS A 328 1.98 11.93 -2.55
CA LYS A 328 1.60 12.67 -3.75
C LYS A 328 0.15 12.35 -4.04
N THR A 329 -0.64 13.37 -4.37
CA THR A 329 -2.08 13.23 -4.58
C THR A 329 -2.45 13.82 -5.94
N MET A 330 -3.34 13.15 -6.64
CA MET A 330 -3.97 13.61 -7.86
C MET A 330 -5.47 13.45 -7.74
N ASN A 331 -6.19 14.50 -8.09
CA ASN A 331 -7.63 14.53 -8.21
C ASN A 331 -8.03 14.87 -9.65
N ASN A 332 -8.90 14.06 -10.24
CA ASN A 332 -9.40 14.26 -11.60
C ASN A 332 -10.73 13.52 -11.76
N THR A 333 -11.70 14.14 -12.41
CA THR A 333 -13.04 13.57 -12.63
C THR A 333 -13.04 12.34 -13.53
N SER A 334 -11.94 12.08 -14.27
CA SER A 334 -11.76 10.83 -15.02
C SER A 334 -11.06 9.73 -14.23
N LEU A 335 -10.71 9.94 -12.95
CA LEU A 335 -10.27 8.86 -12.07
C LEU A 335 -11.45 8.05 -11.53
N PHE A 336 -11.16 7.00 -10.78
CA PHE A 336 -12.08 6.00 -10.24
C PHE A 336 -13.49 6.52 -9.87
N ALA A 337 -14.51 5.94 -10.49
CA ALA A 337 -15.91 6.25 -10.26
C ALA A 337 -16.51 5.42 -9.11
N LEU A 338 -16.32 5.88 -7.88
CA LEU A 338 -16.67 5.13 -6.65
C LEU A 338 -17.84 5.73 -5.86
N LYS A 339 -18.51 6.73 -6.44
CA LYS A 339 -19.63 7.47 -5.85
C LYS A 339 -20.95 7.19 -6.58
N GLY A 340 -20.98 6.16 -7.41
CA GLY A 340 -22.16 5.83 -8.19
C GLY A 340 -22.37 6.75 -9.38
N GLN A 341 -21.28 7.24 -9.99
CA GLN A 341 -21.35 8.00 -11.22
C GLN A 341 -22.00 7.18 -12.33
N THR A 342 -22.78 7.85 -13.17
CA THR A 342 -23.40 7.20 -14.32
C THR A 342 -22.34 6.74 -15.32
N ASP A 343 -22.60 5.58 -15.90
CA ASP A 343 -21.81 4.99 -16.98
C ASP A 343 -22.68 4.90 -18.23
N SER A 344 -22.15 5.29 -19.39
CA SER A 344 -22.90 5.27 -20.65
C SER A 344 -22.79 3.95 -21.40
N GLN A 345 -21.80 3.11 -21.08
CA GLN A 345 -21.53 1.82 -21.73
C GLN A 345 -21.95 0.63 -20.84
N GLY A 346 -21.86 0.78 -19.52
CA GLY A 346 -22.09 -0.30 -18.57
C GLY A 346 -22.93 0.09 -17.35
N ALA A 347 -22.83 -0.74 -16.31
CA ALA A 347 -23.49 -0.47 -15.03
C ALA A 347 -22.72 0.61 -14.24
N VAL A 348 -23.44 1.28 -13.34
CA VAL A 348 -22.85 2.18 -12.36
C VAL A 348 -21.84 1.42 -11.50
N ASN A 349 -20.65 2.01 -11.35
CA ASN A 349 -19.53 1.41 -10.65
C ASN A 349 -19.40 1.91 -9.21
N TYR A 350 -18.95 1.01 -8.33
CA TYR A 350 -18.59 1.28 -6.94
C TYR A 350 -17.36 0.46 -6.53
N ASP A 351 -16.85 -0.37 -7.43
CA ASP A 351 -15.93 -1.42 -7.09
C ASP A 351 -14.52 -1.03 -7.56
N ILE A 352 -13.53 -1.46 -6.80
CA ILE A 352 -12.14 -1.50 -7.27
C ILE A 352 -11.71 -2.94 -7.39
N TYR A 353 -11.05 -3.25 -8.48
CA TYR A 353 -10.36 -4.50 -8.71
C TYR A 353 -8.86 -4.26 -8.53
N PHE A 354 -8.19 -5.21 -7.88
CA PHE A 354 -6.74 -5.23 -7.77
C PHE A 354 -6.23 -6.59 -8.23
N SER A 355 -5.44 -6.59 -9.29
CA SER A 355 -4.75 -7.78 -9.79
C SER A 355 -3.30 -7.83 -9.34
N MET A 356 -2.83 -9.05 -9.11
CA MET A 356 -1.49 -9.38 -8.62
C MET A 356 -0.74 -10.09 -9.74
N ASN A 357 0.36 -9.51 -10.24
CA ASN A 357 1.25 -10.07 -11.28
C ASN A 357 0.56 -10.43 -12.61
N ARG A 358 -0.51 -9.70 -12.94
CA ARG A 358 -1.30 -9.79 -14.18
C ARG A 358 -2.21 -8.57 -14.30
N VAL A 359 -2.92 -8.45 -15.41
CA VAL A 359 -4.05 -7.52 -15.56
C VAL A 359 -5.35 -8.09 -14.97
N ILE A 360 -6.34 -7.24 -14.72
CA ILE A 360 -7.62 -7.65 -14.12
C ILE A 360 -8.37 -8.61 -15.06
N ALA A 361 -8.51 -8.24 -16.34
CA ALA A 361 -9.29 -8.98 -17.34
C ALA A 361 -8.85 -10.43 -17.58
N GLY A 362 -7.59 -10.78 -17.32
CA GLY A 362 -7.05 -12.07 -17.73
C GLY A 362 -5.59 -12.30 -17.36
N ASN A 363 -5.10 -13.51 -17.62
CA ASN A 363 -3.70 -13.91 -17.44
C ASN A 363 -2.87 -13.80 -18.74
N TYR A 364 -3.44 -13.27 -19.82
CA TYR A 364 -2.75 -13.09 -21.11
C TYR A 364 -1.72 -11.96 -21.09
N ARG A 365 -1.82 -11.05 -20.11
CA ARG A 365 -0.81 -10.06 -19.73
C ARG A 365 -0.39 -10.38 -18.30
N SER A 366 0.79 -10.98 -18.18
CA SER A 366 1.33 -11.52 -16.93
C SER A 366 2.64 -10.83 -16.59
N GLY A 367 3.06 -10.92 -15.33
CA GLY A 367 4.36 -10.44 -14.88
C GLY A 367 4.80 -11.14 -13.60
N SER A 368 5.77 -10.54 -12.94
CA SER A 368 6.29 -11.01 -11.66
C SER A 368 6.84 -9.84 -10.83
N GLY A 369 7.04 -10.10 -9.55
CA GLY A 369 7.79 -9.21 -8.66
C GLY A 369 6.93 -8.46 -7.64
N LEU A 370 5.59 -8.54 -7.69
CA LEU A 370 4.77 -8.23 -6.51
C LEU A 370 4.81 -9.43 -5.57
N CYS A 371 5.47 -9.27 -4.42
CA CYS A 371 5.72 -10.36 -3.47
C CYS A 371 4.75 -10.40 -2.32
N LYS A 372 4.26 -9.23 -1.91
CA LYS A 372 3.28 -9.10 -0.83
C LYS A 372 2.38 -7.92 -1.14
N VAL A 373 1.12 -8.04 -0.79
CA VAL A 373 0.16 -6.93 -0.80
C VAL A 373 -0.72 -6.98 0.43
N ALA A 374 -1.09 -5.82 0.94
CA ALA A 374 -1.98 -5.69 2.09
C ALA A 374 -2.98 -4.55 1.87
N PHE A 375 -4.22 -4.77 2.32
CA PHE A 375 -5.35 -3.88 2.09
C PHE A 375 -5.90 -3.40 3.44
N LYS A 376 -6.26 -2.11 3.50
CA LYS A 376 -6.87 -1.52 4.69
C LYS A 376 -7.88 -0.44 4.33
N TRP A 377 -9.12 -0.59 4.79
CA TRP A 377 -10.10 0.49 4.82
C TRP A 377 -9.70 1.52 5.89
N LEU A 378 -9.52 2.78 5.49
CA LEU A 378 -9.12 3.86 6.39
C LEU A 378 -10.29 4.54 7.12
N GLN A 379 -11.51 4.32 6.63
CA GLN A 379 -12.75 4.66 7.32
C GLN A 379 -13.58 3.39 7.41
N ALA A 380 -14.07 3.08 8.61
CA ALA A 380 -14.79 1.85 8.87
C ALA A 380 -16.12 1.86 8.09
N MET A 381 -16.37 0.77 7.35
CA MET A 381 -17.71 0.40 6.88
C MET A 381 -18.67 0.12 8.02
#